data_AF-A0A093Z9X7-F1
#
_entry.id   AF-A0A093Z9X7-F1
#
_cell.length_a   1.000
_cell.length_b   1.000
_cell.length_c   1.000
_cell.angle_alpha   90.00
_cell.angle_beta   90.00
_cell.angle_gamma   90.00
#
_symmetry.space_group_name_H-M   'P 1'
#
loop_
_entity.id
_entity.type
_entity.pdbx_description
1 polymer ?
#
loop_
_entity_poly.entity_id
_entity_poly.type
_entity_poly.pdbx_seq_one_letter_code
_entity_poly.pdbx_strand_id
1 'polypeptide(L)'
;MYTLNSIKAIVDGEIWDFSNFKFVPLDPLDQKNCQRLLIQYARRVLKVTYLTTHDCRQEDLESCLPLQTILQAFDIAGWEKKLKEIRSELHRGTLTTALSEKIIPKWQQIPGYPVQPGEGEDGKEERMRIWERFVLEDSEAMRWFVAPLWESVNFGEISCADNPGLATLDEWMKVCLVAAVEMAFSLQRDARDPITGKTKGGNHVAYIMNREWEAMPTREPWRSRLAGVLVPLNNNFGSGSRVPTTTMPSIVNVAQLLTPRKTSGGHRRTSSSSEKRKKEQEQRHKRRQSRSSGVAEKNILFMDEGEGETADE
;
A
#
# COMPACT_ATOMS: atom_id res chain seq x y z
N MET A 1 -6.34 1.23 23.53
CA MET A 1 -6.29 0.87 22.10
C MET A 1 -5.97 2.14 21.30
N TYR A 2 -4.88 2.15 20.55
CA TYR A 2 -4.56 3.28 19.66
C TYR A 2 -5.39 3.15 18.38
N THR A 3 -5.99 4.26 17.94
CA THR A 3 -6.77 4.32 16.70
C THR A 3 -6.06 5.21 15.70
N LEU A 4 -6.47 5.20 14.43
CA LEU A 4 -5.91 6.12 13.42
C LEU A 4 -6.00 7.59 13.84
N ASN A 5 -7.09 7.98 14.50
CA ASN A 5 -7.30 9.34 15.02
C ASN A 5 -6.36 9.71 16.17
N SER A 6 -5.70 8.72 16.78
CA SER A 6 -4.69 8.92 17.81
C SER A 6 -3.31 9.27 17.23
N ILE A 7 -3.13 9.18 15.91
CA ILE A 7 -1.85 9.44 15.26
C ILE A 7 -1.75 10.92 14.93
N LYS A 8 -0.94 11.64 15.70
CA LYS A 8 -0.43 12.97 15.30
C LYS A 8 1.01 12.81 14.84
N ALA A 9 1.21 12.39 13.58
CA ALA A 9 2.56 12.31 13.03
C ALA A 9 3.06 13.68 12.53
N ILE A 10 2.19 14.70 12.49
CA ILE A 10 2.56 16.09 12.28
C ILE A 10 2.21 16.89 13.53
N VAL A 11 3.20 17.56 14.10
CA VAL A 11 3.08 18.36 15.32
C VAL A 11 3.94 19.61 15.14
N ASP A 12 3.36 20.80 15.30
CA ASP A 12 4.06 22.09 15.30
C ASP A 12 5.01 22.32 14.10
N GLY A 13 4.60 21.87 12.90
CA GLY A 13 5.40 21.99 11.68
C GLY A 13 6.50 20.94 11.52
N GLU A 14 6.60 19.99 12.45
CA GLU A 14 7.45 18.81 12.32
C GLU A 14 6.63 17.59 11.91
N ILE A 15 7.28 16.65 11.22
CA ILE A 15 6.71 15.37 10.82
C ILE A 15 7.58 14.23 11.36
N TRP A 16 6.95 13.12 11.72
CA TRP A 16 7.65 11.92 12.16
C TRP A 16 8.36 11.21 11.00
N ASP A 17 9.68 11.08 11.08
CA ASP A 17 10.47 10.30 10.13
C ASP A 17 10.54 8.83 10.57
N PHE A 18 9.70 7.99 9.97
CA PHE A 18 9.65 6.54 10.22
C PHE A 18 10.96 5.80 9.94
N SER A 19 11.87 6.39 9.18
CA SER A 19 13.17 5.77 8.89
C SER A 19 14.19 6.06 10.00
N ASN A 20 14.09 7.23 10.62
CA ASN A 20 15.08 7.76 11.56
C ASN A 20 14.57 7.85 13.01
N PHE A 21 13.29 7.56 13.26
CA PHE A 21 12.65 7.55 14.58
C PHE A 21 12.75 8.87 15.34
N LYS A 22 12.49 9.97 14.65
CA LYS A 22 12.45 11.30 15.24
C LYS A 22 11.52 12.21 14.47
N PHE A 23 11.01 13.24 15.15
CA PHE A 23 10.43 14.38 14.48
C PHE A 23 11.51 15.14 13.72
N VAL A 24 11.18 15.59 12.52
CA VAL A 24 12.02 16.43 11.69
C VAL A 24 11.17 17.58 11.14
N PRO A 25 11.74 18.78 10.93
CA PRO A 25 11.01 19.86 10.30
C PRO A 25 10.43 19.45 8.94
N LEU A 26 9.14 19.71 8.74
CA LEU A 26 8.50 19.57 7.44
C LEU A 26 8.77 20.85 6.65
N ASP A 27 9.90 20.89 5.96
CA ASP A 27 10.33 22.06 5.19
C ASP A 27 9.90 21.94 3.71
N PRO A 28 8.94 22.74 3.23
CA PRO A 28 8.51 22.72 1.83
C PRO A 28 9.62 23.15 0.86
N LEU A 29 10.64 23.89 1.32
CA LEU A 29 11.77 24.31 0.49
C LEU A 29 12.70 23.13 0.15
N ASP A 30 12.83 22.15 1.05
CA ASP A 30 13.43 20.84 0.74
C ASP A 30 12.36 19.89 0.18
N GLN A 31 11.91 20.20 -1.03
CA GLN A 31 10.83 19.48 -1.71
C GLN A 31 11.07 17.96 -1.72
N LYS A 32 12.31 17.52 -1.95
CA LYS A 32 12.64 16.08 -2.01
C LYS A 32 12.44 15.40 -0.65
N ASN A 33 12.92 16.00 0.43
CA ASN A 33 12.77 15.42 1.76
C ASN A 33 11.32 15.51 2.25
N CYS A 34 10.66 16.65 2.02
CA CYS A 34 9.26 16.86 2.36
C CYS A 34 8.36 15.81 1.68
N GLN A 35 8.49 15.64 0.36
CA GLN A 35 7.76 14.61 -0.39
C GLN A 35 8.01 13.20 0.16
N ARG A 36 9.27 12.86 0.49
CA ARG A 36 9.62 11.57 1.07
C ARG A 36 8.89 11.33 2.39
N LEU A 37 8.90 12.31 3.30
CA LEU A 37 8.29 12.19 4.63
C LEU A 37 6.78 12.04 4.54
N LEU A 38 6.12 12.86 3.71
CA LEU A 38 4.69 12.78 3.44
C LEU A 38 4.28 11.42 2.86
N ILE A 39 5.03 10.90 1.87
CA ILE A 39 4.77 9.56 1.30
C ILE A 39 4.97 8.46 2.34
N GLN A 40 6.01 8.54 3.17
CA GLN A 40 6.26 7.53 4.21
C GLN A 40 5.10 7.48 5.21
N TYR A 41 4.63 8.65 5.64
CA TYR A 41 3.51 8.73 6.56
C TYR A 41 2.20 8.26 5.94
N ALA A 42 1.86 8.76 4.75
CA ALA A 42 0.67 8.34 4.02
C ALA A 42 0.65 6.83 3.79
N ARG A 43 1.77 6.22 3.39
CA ARG A 43 1.86 4.76 3.20
C ARG A 43 1.55 3.99 4.49
N ARG A 44 1.99 4.47 5.66
CA ARG A 44 1.72 3.81 6.95
C ARG A 44 0.24 3.82 7.29
N VAL A 45 -0.41 4.97 7.12
CA VAL A 45 -1.85 5.15 7.36
C VAL A 45 -2.67 4.37 6.34
N LEU A 46 -2.34 4.48 5.06
CA LEU A 46 -3.05 3.79 3.99
C LEU A 46 -2.99 2.27 4.13
N LYS A 47 -1.93 1.69 4.70
CA LYS A 47 -1.92 0.25 5.03
C LYS A 47 -3.01 -0.15 6.02
N VAL A 48 -3.32 0.73 6.97
CA VAL A 48 -4.38 0.47 7.96
C VAL A 48 -5.75 0.62 7.31
N THR A 49 -5.97 1.70 6.56
CA THR A 49 -7.27 1.96 5.91
C THR A 49 -7.58 0.92 4.84
N TYR A 50 -6.57 0.55 4.05
CA TYR A 50 -6.65 -0.47 3.00
C TYR A 50 -7.16 -1.82 3.54
N LEU A 51 -6.91 -2.16 4.81
CA LEU A 51 -7.44 -3.38 5.42
C LEU A 51 -8.97 -3.46 5.36
N THR A 52 -9.65 -2.32 5.43
CA THR A 52 -11.12 -2.24 5.47
C THR A 52 -11.75 -1.75 4.17
N THR A 53 -11.01 -1.01 3.34
CA THR A 53 -11.56 -0.37 2.12
C THR A 53 -11.00 -0.93 0.82
N HIS A 54 -9.89 -1.66 0.87
CA HIS A 54 -9.14 -2.14 -0.30
C HIS A 54 -8.77 -1.04 -1.33
N ASP A 55 -8.82 0.21 -0.90
CA ASP A 55 -8.53 1.38 -1.71
C ASP A 55 -7.65 2.37 -0.94
N CYS A 56 -7.09 3.33 -1.64
CA CYS A 56 -6.25 4.37 -1.05
C CYS A 56 -6.68 5.73 -1.60
N ARG A 57 -7.48 6.46 -0.83
CA ARG A 57 -8.02 7.75 -1.23
C ARG A 57 -7.56 8.86 -0.29
N GLN A 58 -7.64 10.11 -0.73
CA GLN A 58 -7.21 11.25 0.08
C GLN A 58 -8.15 11.46 1.28
N GLU A 59 -9.43 11.17 1.12
CA GLU A 59 -10.45 11.32 2.17
C GLU A 59 -10.14 10.44 3.38
N ASP A 60 -9.52 9.27 3.15
CA ASP A 60 -9.11 8.34 4.19
C ASP A 60 -7.90 8.87 5.00
N LEU A 61 -7.21 9.91 4.50
CA LEU A 61 -6.05 10.54 5.13
C LEU A 61 -6.36 11.89 5.80
N GLU A 62 -7.48 12.53 5.47
CA GLU A 62 -7.69 13.96 5.75
C GLU A 62 -7.61 14.32 7.24
N SER A 63 -8.03 13.40 8.12
CA SER A 63 -7.96 13.58 9.57
C SER A 63 -6.53 13.62 10.14
N CYS A 64 -5.57 13.05 9.42
CA CYS A 64 -4.20 12.83 9.90
C CYS A 64 -3.14 13.48 9.01
N LEU A 65 -3.44 13.70 7.73
CA LEU A 65 -2.61 14.30 6.70
C LEU A 65 -3.50 15.11 5.72
N PRO A 66 -3.86 16.35 6.09
CA PRO A 66 -4.75 17.18 5.30
C PRO A 66 -4.20 17.47 3.90
N LEU A 67 -5.09 17.59 2.92
CA LEU A 67 -4.70 17.87 1.54
C LEU A 67 -3.87 19.16 1.44
N GLN A 68 -4.19 20.20 2.22
CA GLN A 68 -3.45 21.46 2.20
C GLN A 68 -1.98 21.28 2.58
N THR A 69 -1.67 20.36 3.50
CA THR A 69 -0.28 20.04 3.87
C THR A 69 0.44 19.33 2.73
N ILE A 70 -0.24 18.42 2.04
CA ILE A 70 0.31 17.68 0.90
C ILE A 70 0.61 18.63 -0.27
N LEU A 71 -0.28 19.59 -0.52
CA LEU A 71 -0.14 20.58 -1.60
C LEU A 71 1.02 21.56 -1.40
N GLN A 72 1.66 21.59 -0.22
CA GLN A 72 2.90 22.32 -0.02
C GLN A 72 4.10 21.65 -0.73
N ALA A 73 4.01 20.36 -1.04
CA ALA A 73 5.11 19.58 -1.62
C ALA A 73 4.76 18.92 -2.96
N PHE A 74 3.47 18.71 -3.25
CA PHE A 74 2.96 18.08 -4.45
C PHE A 74 1.94 18.97 -5.15
N ASP A 75 1.85 18.85 -6.47
CA ASP A 75 0.63 19.22 -7.18
C ASP A 75 -0.42 18.10 -7.03
N ILE A 76 -1.68 18.42 -7.35
CA ILE A 76 -2.80 17.47 -7.23
C ILE A 76 -2.52 16.21 -8.07
N ALA A 77 -2.13 16.38 -9.33
CA ALA A 77 -1.87 15.26 -10.24
C ALA A 77 -0.72 14.36 -9.78
N GLY A 78 0.36 14.95 -9.26
CA GLY A 78 1.48 14.22 -8.69
C GLY A 78 1.09 13.45 -7.44
N TRP A 79 0.25 14.02 -6.57
CA TRP A 79 -0.26 13.34 -5.39
C TRP A 79 -1.19 12.17 -5.74
N GLU A 80 -2.16 12.37 -6.64
CA GLU A 80 -3.04 11.30 -7.12
C GLU A 80 -2.26 10.13 -7.71
N LYS A 81 -1.19 10.45 -8.46
CA LYS A 81 -0.29 9.43 -8.99
C LYS A 81 0.37 8.63 -7.86
N LYS A 82 0.79 9.28 -6.77
CA LYS A 82 1.37 8.59 -5.59
C LYS A 82 0.37 7.72 -4.86
N LEU A 83 -0.86 8.16 -4.69
CA LEU A 83 -1.93 7.33 -4.12
C LEU A 83 -2.15 6.07 -4.98
N LYS A 84 -2.23 6.22 -6.31
CA LYS A 84 -2.34 5.09 -7.25
C LYS A 84 -1.14 4.14 -7.18
N GLU A 85 0.07 4.67 -7.06
CA GLU A 85 1.29 3.86 -6.89
C GLU A 85 1.25 3.03 -5.59
N ILE A 86 0.86 3.65 -4.46
CA ILE A 86 0.74 2.97 -3.16
C ILE A 86 -0.33 1.87 -3.24
N ARG A 87 -1.51 2.18 -3.79
CA ARG A 87 -2.58 1.20 -3.98
C ARG A 87 -2.12 0.03 -4.82
N SER A 88 -1.48 0.29 -5.95
CA SER A 88 -0.95 -0.75 -6.84
C SER A 88 0.09 -1.63 -6.14
N GLU A 89 0.94 -1.05 -5.30
CA GLU A 89 1.92 -1.79 -4.49
C GLU A 89 1.23 -2.75 -3.50
N LEU A 90 0.19 -2.28 -2.81
CA LEU A 90 -0.59 -3.08 -1.85
C LEU A 90 -1.39 -4.19 -2.54
N HIS A 91 -2.04 -3.89 -3.66
CA HIS A 91 -2.74 -4.85 -4.51
C HIS A 91 -1.80 -5.96 -4.95
N ARG A 92 -0.65 -5.59 -5.53
CA ARG A 92 0.37 -6.55 -5.99
C ARG A 92 0.90 -7.39 -4.83
N GLY A 93 1.23 -6.77 -3.70
CA GLY A 93 1.73 -7.48 -2.52
C GLY A 93 0.74 -8.52 -2.00
N THR A 94 -0.54 -8.18 -1.97
CA THR A 94 -1.62 -9.02 -1.41
C THR A 94 -2.10 -10.08 -2.41
N LEU A 95 -2.57 -9.64 -3.59
CA LEU A 95 -3.26 -10.52 -4.55
C LEU A 95 -2.29 -11.30 -5.46
N THR A 96 -1.08 -10.81 -5.67
CA THR A 96 -0.09 -11.51 -6.51
C THR A 96 0.94 -12.22 -5.65
N THR A 97 1.71 -11.47 -4.86
CA THR A 97 2.85 -12.02 -4.12
C THR A 97 2.43 -12.91 -2.95
N ALA A 98 1.42 -12.54 -2.17
CA ALA A 98 0.94 -13.41 -1.09
C ALA A 98 0.04 -14.53 -1.64
N LEU A 99 -1.03 -14.15 -2.34
CA LEU A 99 -2.02 -15.12 -2.81
C LEU A 99 -1.49 -16.06 -3.91
N SER A 100 -1.18 -15.52 -5.10
CA SER A 100 -0.85 -16.36 -6.27
C SER A 100 0.52 -17.03 -6.19
N GLU A 101 1.50 -16.39 -5.56
CA GLU A 101 2.88 -16.91 -5.52
C GLU A 101 3.19 -17.77 -4.31
N LYS A 102 2.43 -17.66 -3.21
CA LYS A 102 2.70 -18.39 -1.96
C LYS A 102 1.55 -19.26 -1.50
N ILE A 103 0.37 -18.70 -1.27
CA ILE A 103 -0.77 -19.41 -0.68
C ILE A 103 -1.30 -20.49 -1.62
N ILE A 104 -1.70 -20.10 -2.84
CA ILE A 104 -2.30 -21.03 -3.81
C ILE A 104 -1.34 -22.19 -4.17
N PRO A 105 -0.06 -21.97 -4.48
CA PRO A 105 0.87 -23.06 -4.77
C PRO A 105 1.07 -24.05 -3.62
N LYS A 106 0.97 -23.58 -2.37
CA LYS A 106 0.99 -24.45 -1.18
C LYS A 106 -0.28 -25.29 -1.11
N TRP A 107 -1.46 -24.67 -1.29
CA TRP A 107 -2.74 -25.36 -1.23
C TRP A 107 -2.97 -26.36 -2.36
N GLN A 108 -2.41 -26.12 -3.54
CA GLN A 108 -2.43 -27.09 -4.65
C GLN A 108 -1.79 -28.45 -4.30
N GLN A 109 -0.97 -28.51 -3.24
CA GLN A 109 -0.34 -29.73 -2.75
C GLN A 109 -1.19 -30.46 -1.70
N ILE A 110 -2.29 -29.84 -1.24
CA ILE A 110 -3.15 -30.39 -0.20
C ILE A 110 -4.23 -31.29 -0.85
N PRO A 111 -4.48 -32.51 -0.31
CA PRO A 111 -5.55 -33.36 -0.80
C PRO A 111 -6.91 -32.65 -0.78
N GLY A 112 -7.66 -32.79 -1.88
CA GLY A 112 -8.96 -32.14 -2.03
C GLY A 112 -8.90 -30.69 -2.51
N TYR A 113 -7.77 -30.23 -3.05
CA TYR A 113 -7.74 -28.99 -3.85
C TYR A 113 -8.72 -29.13 -5.03
N PRO A 114 -9.60 -28.14 -5.26
CA PRO A 114 -10.59 -28.19 -6.34
C PRO A 114 -9.95 -28.38 -7.72
N VAL A 115 -10.56 -29.27 -8.50
CA VAL A 115 -10.24 -29.40 -9.93
C VAL A 115 -11.08 -28.40 -10.69
N GLN A 116 -10.49 -27.71 -11.66
CA GLN A 116 -11.20 -26.77 -12.52
C GLN A 116 -12.34 -27.50 -13.23
N PRO A 117 -13.62 -27.16 -12.97
CA PRO A 117 -14.70 -27.74 -13.75
C PRO A 117 -14.60 -27.26 -15.20
N GLY A 118 -15.13 -28.06 -16.14
CA GLY A 118 -15.51 -27.51 -17.45
C GLY A 118 -16.50 -26.36 -17.26
N GLU A 119 -16.57 -25.43 -18.23
CA GLU A 119 -17.36 -24.19 -18.12
C GLU A 119 -18.74 -24.40 -17.45
N GLY A 120 -18.91 -23.85 -16.23
CA GLY A 120 -20.15 -23.96 -15.45
C GLY A 120 -20.01 -23.35 -14.05
N GLU A 121 -21.10 -22.77 -13.51
CA GLU A 121 -21.18 -22.27 -12.13
C GLU A 121 -21.40 -23.39 -11.09
N ASP A 122 -21.66 -24.62 -11.56
CA ASP A 122 -21.90 -25.78 -10.72
C ASP A 122 -20.72 -26.01 -9.77
N GLY A 123 -21.04 -26.08 -8.47
CA GLY A 123 -20.07 -26.36 -7.41
C GLY A 123 -19.34 -25.15 -6.81
N LYS A 124 -19.69 -23.90 -7.15
CA LYS A 124 -19.10 -22.71 -6.51
C LYS A 124 -19.21 -22.74 -4.98
N GLU A 125 -20.39 -23.05 -4.45
CA GLU A 125 -20.60 -23.14 -2.99
C GLU A 125 -19.72 -24.21 -2.35
N GLU A 126 -19.56 -25.36 -3.00
CA GLU A 126 -18.70 -26.43 -2.50
C GLU A 126 -17.22 -26.02 -2.53
N ARG A 127 -16.77 -25.32 -3.57
CA ARG A 127 -15.41 -24.75 -3.61
C ARG A 127 -15.19 -23.71 -2.51
N MET A 128 -16.17 -22.83 -2.28
CA MET A 128 -16.10 -21.85 -1.20
C MET A 128 -15.92 -22.53 0.17
N ARG A 129 -16.64 -23.64 0.44
CA ARG A 129 -16.43 -24.43 1.67
C ARG A 129 -15.03 -25.04 1.76
N ILE A 130 -14.47 -25.49 0.64
CA ILE A 130 -13.09 -26.00 0.58
C ILE A 130 -12.09 -24.90 0.91
N TRP A 131 -12.29 -23.69 0.36
CA TRP A 131 -11.45 -22.53 0.65
C TRP A 131 -11.55 -22.10 2.11
N GLU A 132 -12.75 -22.06 2.67
CA GLU A 132 -12.97 -21.78 4.10
C GLU A 132 -12.20 -22.76 4.98
N ARG A 133 -12.30 -24.06 4.68
CA ARG A 133 -11.53 -25.09 5.39
C ARG A 133 -10.02 -24.82 5.30
N PHE A 134 -9.48 -24.54 4.11
CA PHE A 134 -8.05 -24.26 3.96
C PHE A 134 -7.61 -23.00 4.71
N VAL A 135 -8.43 -21.95 4.75
CA VAL A 135 -8.15 -20.74 5.53
C VAL A 135 -8.10 -21.05 7.03
N LEU A 136 -8.97 -21.92 7.53
CA LEU A 136 -9.02 -22.30 8.94
C LEU A 136 -7.87 -23.23 9.34
N GLU A 137 -7.48 -24.16 8.47
CA GLU A 137 -6.43 -25.15 8.73
C GLU A 137 -5.01 -24.59 8.51
N ASP A 138 -4.83 -23.68 7.54
CA ASP A 138 -3.54 -23.07 7.22
C ASP A 138 -3.36 -21.70 7.85
N SER A 139 -2.98 -21.69 9.14
CA SER A 139 -2.69 -20.47 9.89
C SER A 139 -1.61 -19.57 9.24
N GLU A 140 -0.70 -20.12 8.42
CA GLU A 140 0.31 -19.32 7.72
C GLU A 140 -0.26 -18.56 6.53
N ALA A 141 -1.33 -19.05 5.90
CA ALA A 141 -1.93 -18.41 4.73
C ALA A 141 -2.43 -17.00 5.08
N MET A 142 -3.14 -16.87 6.21
CA MET A 142 -3.55 -15.56 6.71
C MET A 142 -2.36 -14.65 6.98
N ARG A 143 -1.30 -15.17 7.62
CA ARG A 143 -0.09 -14.39 7.91
C ARG A 143 0.58 -13.88 6.64
N TRP A 144 0.65 -14.69 5.59
CA TRP A 144 1.17 -14.25 4.28
C TRP A 144 0.25 -13.23 3.62
N PHE A 145 -1.06 -13.47 3.67
CA PHE A 145 -2.07 -12.62 3.06
C PHE A 145 -2.00 -11.19 3.62
N VAL A 146 -1.91 -11.07 4.94
CA VAL A 146 -1.83 -9.77 5.62
C VAL A 146 -0.41 -9.21 5.73
N ALA A 147 0.62 -9.93 5.28
CA ALA A 147 2.01 -9.52 5.39
C ALA A 147 2.30 -8.09 4.87
N PRO A 148 1.72 -7.62 3.74
CA PRO A 148 1.90 -6.24 3.28
C PRO A 148 1.45 -5.18 4.31
N LEU A 149 0.53 -5.55 5.20
CA LEU A 149 -0.11 -4.70 6.20
C LEU A 149 0.41 -4.99 7.64
N TRP A 150 1.10 -6.10 7.85
CA TRP A 150 1.54 -6.63 9.15
C TRP A 150 2.28 -5.64 10.04
N GLU A 151 3.07 -4.75 9.44
CA GLU A 151 3.84 -3.76 10.19
C GLU A 151 3.01 -2.60 10.74
N SER A 152 1.79 -2.40 10.26
CA SER A 152 0.93 -1.28 10.63
C SER A 152 -0.18 -1.68 11.63
N VAL A 153 -0.58 -2.94 11.64
CA VAL A 153 -1.77 -3.39 12.39
C VAL A 153 -1.40 -4.47 13.40
N ASN A 154 -2.07 -4.48 14.55
CA ASN A 154 -1.88 -5.53 15.55
C ASN A 154 -2.75 -6.75 15.24
N PHE A 155 -2.28 -7.61 14.32
CA PHE A 155 -3.01 -8.80 13.89
C PHE A 155 -3.23 -9.81 15.02
N GLY A 156 -2.32 -9.90 16.00
CA GLY A 156 -2.50 -10.78 17.16
C GLY A 156 -3.67 -10.34 18.04
N GLU A 157 -3.85 -9.03 18.22
CA GLU A 157 -5.03 -8.49 18.92
C GLU A 157 -6.30 -8.73 18.11
N ILE A 158 -6.28 -8.56 16.78
CA ILE A 158 -7.44 -8.86 15.94
C ILE A 158 -7.84 -10.34 16.04
N SER A 159 -6.87 -11.26 15.92
CA SER A 159 -7.13 -12.71 15.90
C SER A 159 -7.59 -13.29 17.24
N CYS A 160 -7.32 -12.60 18.36
CA CYS A 160 -7.59 -13.09 19.70
C CYS A 160 -8.58 -12.23 20.49
N ALA A 161 -9.22 -11.25 19.86
CA ALA A 161 -10.07 -10.31 20.56
C ALA A 161 -11.50 -10.81 20.74
N ASP A 162 -12.02 -10.61 21.94
CA ASP A 162 -13.42 -10.84 22.30
C ASP A 162 -14.35 -9.67 21.88
N ASN A 163 -13.79 -8.60 21.31
CA ASN A 163 -14.56 -7.45 20.84
C ASN A 163 -15.25 -7.78 19.50
N PRO A 164 -16.58 -7.60 19.37
CA PRO A 164 -17.32 -7.83 18.12
C PRO A 164 -16.71 -7.14 16.88
N GLY A 165 -16.17 -5.93 17.03
CA GLY A 165 -15.55 -5.21 15.91
C GLY A 165 -14.26 -5.88 15.42
N LEU A 166 -13.44 -6.39 16.34
CA LEU A 166 -12.20 -7.09 15.97
C LEU A 166 -12.47 -8.49 15.44
N ALA A 167 -13.45 -9.21 16.02
CA ALA A 167 -13.95 -10.45 15.46
C ALA A 167 -14.47 -10.26 14.02
N THR A 168 -15.14 -9.13 13.76
CA THR A 168 -15.59 -8.75 12.40
C THR A 168 -14.40 -8.54 11.45
N LEU A 169 -13.31 -7.90 11.90
CA LEU A 169 -12.10 -7.75 11.07
C LEU A 169 -11.44 -9.09 10.77
N ASP A 170 -11.37 -9.99 11.75
CA ASP A 170 -10.82 -11.34 11.55
C ASP A 170 -11.65 -12.14 10.55
N GLU A 171 -12.97 -12.16 10.72
CA GLU A 171 -13.91 -12.78 9.78
C GLU A 171 -13.80 -12.15 8.39
N TRP A 172 -13.75 -10.82 8.30
CA TRP A 172 -13.56 -10.07 7.06
C TRP A 172 -12.30 -10.51 6.33
N MET A 173 -11.15 -10.57 7.02
CA MET A 173 -9.88 -10.97 6.41
C MET A 173 -9.91 -12.41 5.88
N LYS A 174 -10.57 -13.33 6.59
CA LYS A 174 -10.76 -14.72 6.15
C LYS A 174 -11.63 -14.79 4.90
N VAL A 175 -12.77 -14.12 4.90
CA VAL A 175 -13.69 -14.08 3.74
C VAL A 175 -13.04 -13.40 2.54
N CYS A 176 -12.26 -12.36 2.78
CA CYS A 176 -11.37 -11.73 1.82
C CYS A 176 -10.42 -12.74 1.16
N LEU A 177 -9.68 -13.51 1.96
CA LEU A 177 -8.81 -14.55 1.40
C LEU A 177 -9.60 -15.59 0.59
N VAL A 178 -10.71 -16.10 1.12
CA VAL A 178 -11.59 -17.06 0.41
C VAL A 178 -12.06 -16.50 -0.94
N ALA A 179 -12.59 -15.28 -0.96
CA ALA A 179 -13.08 -14.62 -2.17
C ALA A 179 -11.96 -14.38 -3.19
N ALA A 180 -10.77 -13.96 -2.71
CA ALA A 180 -9.62 -13.75 -3.58
C ALA A 180 -9.14 -15.07 -4.22
N VAL A 181 -9.14 -16.16 -3.46
CA VAL A 181 -8.77 -17.50 -3.96
C VAL A 181 -9.79 -17.98 -4.98
N GLU A 182 -11.09 -17.93 -4.68
CA GLU A 182 -12.14 -18.35 -5.62
C GLU A 182 -12.09 -17.58 -6.92
N MET A 183 -11.81 -16.28 -6.84
CA MET A 183 -11.68 -15.42 -8.01
C MET A 183 -10.41 -15.72 -8.80
N ALA A 184 -9.28 -15.94 -8.12
CA ALA A 184 -8.04 -16.35 -8.76
C ALA A 184 -8.23 -17.70 -9.48
N PHE A 185 -8.89 -18.67 -8.84
CA PHE A 185 -9.22 -19.96 -9.41
C PHE A 185 -10.15 -19.81 -10.63
N SER A 186 -11.26 -19.09 -10.49
CA SER A 186 -12.25 -18.89 -11.55
C SER A 186 -11.65 -18.21 -12.79
N LEU A 187 -10.71 -17.29 -12.58
CA LEU A 187 -10.00 -16.60 -13.66
C LEU A 187 -8.72 -17.33 -14.12
N GLN A 188 -8.48 -18.56 -13.64
CA GLN A 188 -7.31 -19.39 -13.94
C GLN A 188 -5.96 -18.71 -13.63
N ARG A 189 -5.92 -17.81 -12.63
CA ARG A 189 -4.67 -17.21 -12.11
C ARG A 189 -3.89 -18.14 -11.19
N ASP A 190 -4.49 -19.24 -10.77
CA ASP A 190 -3.80 -20.32 -10.06
C ASP A 190 -3.08 -21.28 -11.02
N ALA A 191 -3.46 -21.27 -12.30
CA ALA A 191 -2.81 -22.05 -13.34
C ALA A 191 -1.54 -21.36 -13.87
N ARG A 192 -0.50 -22.17 -14.09
CA ARG A 192 0.71 -21.76 -14.83
C ARG A 192 0.64 -22.25 -16.26
N ASP A 193 1.10 -21.41 -17.16
CA ASP A 193 1.35 -21.78 -18.54
C ASP A 193 2.54 -22.76 -18.58
N PRO A 194 2.37 -23.96 -19.16
CA PRO A 194 3.39 -25.00 -19.14
C PRO A 194 4.62 -24.66 -20.00
N ILE A 195 4.50 -23.74 -20.96
CA ILE A 195 5.58 -23.35 -21.88
C ILE A 195 6.38 -22.20 -21.29
N THR A 196 5.71 -21.19 -20.74
CA THR A 196 6.32 -19.95 -20.25
C THR A 196 6.56 -19.94 -18.75
N GLY A 197 5.93 -20.85 -17.99
CA GLY A 197 5.97 -20.90 -16.53
C GLY A 197 5.28 -19.73 -15.83
N LYS A 198 4.67 -18.81 -16.58
CA LYS A 198 3.99 -17.62 -16.08
C LYS A 198 2.54 -17.95 -15.69
N THR A 199 1.99 -17.15 -14.79
CA THR A 199 0.57 -17.20 -14.45
C THR A 199 -0.30 -16.92 -15.68
N LYS A 200 -1.35 -17.75 -15.91
CA LYS A 200 -2.29 -17.55 -17.01
C LYS A 200 -3.18 -16.31 -16.80
N GLY A 201 -3.82 -15.83 -17.88
CA GLY A 201 -4.80 -14.73 -17.86
C GLY A 201 -4.26 -13.30 -18.10
N GLY A 202 -2.97 -13.06 -17.89
CA GLY A 202 -2.33 -11.78 -18.21
C GLY A 202 -2.90 -10.56 -17.45
N ASN A 203 -2.75 -9.36 -18.03
CA ASN A 203 -3.12 -8.09 -17.38
C ASN A 203 -4.64 -7.90 -17.25
N HIS A 204 -5.43 -8.42 -18.19
CA HIS A 204 -6.89 -8.26 -18.17
C HIS A 204 -7.52 -8.97 -16.97
N VAL A 205 -7.10 -10.21 -16.72
CA VAL A 205 -7.55 -10.98 -15.56
C VAL A 205 -7.10 -10.34 -14.23
N ALA A 206 -5.89 -9.77 -14.18
CA ALA A 206 -5.45 -9.00 -13.01
C ALA A 206 -6.37 -7.79 -12.74
N TYR A 207 -6.77 -7.11 -13.80
CA TYR A 207 -7.67 -5.95 -13.72
C TYR A 207 -9.06 -6.34 -13.17
N ILE A 208 -9.66 -7.42 -13.67
CA ILE A 208 -10.95 -7.93 -13.17
C ILE A 208 -10.84 -8.26 -11.68
N MET A 209 -9.77 -8.97 -11.31
CA MET A 209 -9.56 -9.39 -9.93
C MET A 209 -9.45 -8.19 -8.97
N ASN A 210 -8.68 -7.17 -9.36
CA ASN A 210 -8.54 -5.95 -8.56
C ASN A 210 -9.87 -5.20 -8.43
N ARG A 211 -10.69 -5.13 -9.48
CA ARG A 211 -11.99 -4.46 -9.44
C ARG A 211 -12.98 -5.12 -8.49
N GLU A 212 -13.07 -6.45 -8.57
CA GLU A 212 -13.92 -7.22 -7.65
C GLU A 212 -13.43 -7.10 -6.21
N TRP A 213 -12.12 -7.12 -6.01
CA TRP A 213 -11.48 -6.89 -4.71
C TRP A 213 -11.84 -5.53 -4.10
N GLU A 214 -11.71 -4.46 -4.88
CA GLU A 214 -12.08 -3.09 -4.49
C GLU A 214 -13.58 -2.95 -4.15
N ALA A 215 -14.44 -3.74 -4.81
CA ALA A 215 -15.88 -3.68 -4.58
C ALA A 215 -16.32 -4.39 -3.29
N MET A 216 -15.55 -5.36 -2.78
CA MET A 216 -15.95 -6.20 -1.64
C MET A 216 -16.45 -5.41 -0.41
N PRO A 217 -15.76 -4.36 0.07
CA PRO A 217 -16.19 -3.62 1.27
C PRO A 217 -17.53 -2.92 1.12
N THR A 218 -17.97 -2.68 -0.12
CA THR A 218 -19.24 -1.99 -0.41
C THR A 218 -20.43 -2.94 -0.50
N ARG A 219 -20.19 -4.25 -0.47
CA ARG A 219 -21.23 -5.29 -0.52
C ARG A 219 -21.73 -5.62 0.89
N GLU A 220 -23.02 -5.91 1.02
CA GLU A 220 -23.56 -6.46 2.27
C GLU A 220 -23.08 -7.91 2.48
N PRO A 221 -22.90 -8.37 3.73
CA PRO A 221 -23.12 -7.63 4.98
C PRO A 221 -21.94 -6.74 5.42
N TRP A 222 -20.83 -6.75 4.67
CA TRP A 222 -19.57 -6.14 5.09
C TRP A 222 -19.61 -4.63 5.17
N ARG A 223 -20.30 -3.98 4.24
CA ARG A 223 -20.52 -2.54 4.28
C ARG A 223 -21.08 -2.07 5.63
N SER A 224 -22.11 -2.74 6.12
CA SER A 224 -22.74 -2.41 7.40
C SER A 224 -21.87 -2.81 8.60
N ARG A 225 -21.24 -4.00 8.54
CA ARG A 225 -20.44 -4.53 9.65
C ARG A 225 -19.12 -3.78 9.87
N LEU A 226 -18.47 -3.32 8.80
CA LEU A 226 -17.20 -2.59 8.86
C LEU A 226 -17.40 -1.10 9.20
N ALA A 227 -18.62 -0.59 9.12
CA ALA A 227 -18.92 0.80 9.45
C ALA A 227 -18.57 1.09 10.92
N GLY A 228 -17.63 2.01 11.14
CA GLY A 228 -17.20 2.42 12.48
C GLY A 228 -16.28 1.42 13.20
N VAL A 229 -15.84 0.34 12.52
CA VAL A 229 -14.90 -0.61 13.12
C VAL A 229 -13.51 0.02 13.21
N LEU A 230 -12.97 0.04 14.43
CA LEU A 230 -11.64 0.59 14.70
C LEU A 230 -10.58 -0.49 14.51
N VAL A 231 -9.58 -0.20 13.67
CA VAL A 231 -8.44 -1.10 13.44
C VAL A 231 -7.34 -0.81 14.46
N PRO A 232 -6.89 -1.82 15.24
CA PRO A 232 -5.85 -1.62 16.25
C PRO A 232 -4.49 -1.46 15.57
N LEU A 233 -3.78 -0.41 15.96
CA LEU A 233 -2.45 -0.14 15.44
C LEU A 233 -1.40 -1.01 16.14
N ASN A 234 -0.37 -1.40 15.39
CA ASN A 234 0.80 -2.03 15.98
C ASN A 234 1.45 -1.06 17.00
N ASN A 235 2.00 -1.55 18.11
CA ASN A 235 2.73 -0.73 19.08
C ASN A 235 3.89 0.07 18.44
N ASN A 236 4.39 -0.44 17.31
CA ASN A 236 5.44 0.14 16.49
C ASN A 236 4.92 1.03 15.34
N PHE A 237 3.64 1.40 15.36
CA PHE A 237 3.04 2.26 14.34
C PHE A 237 3.67 3.66 14.28
N GLY A 238 4.54 4.04 15.24
CA GLY A 238 5.47 5.17 15.16
C GLY A 238 6.95 4.74 15.24
N SER A 239 7.31 3.79 16.10
CA SER A 239 8.67 3.27 16.23
C SER A 239 8.88 2.07 15.33
N GLY A 240 9.68 2.20 14.26
CA GLY A 240 10.03 1.08 13.40
C GLY A 240 10.75 -0.06 14.14
N SER A 241 10.93 -1.15 13.42
CA SER A 241 11.20 -2.52 13.92
C SER A 241 12.45 -2.75 14.79
N ARG A 242 13.17 -1.71 15.24
CA ARG A 242 14.43 -1.81 15.99
C ARG A 242 14.51 -0.97 17.27
N VAL A 243 13.39 -0.54 17.86
CA VAL A 243 13.41 0.16 19.16
C VAL A 243 12.81 -0.74 20.25
N PRO A 244 13.48 -0.90 21.41
CA PRO A 244 12.92 -1.60 22.56
C PRO A 244 11.70 -0.85 23.09
N THR A 245 10.66 -1.62 23.42
CA THR A 245 9.35 -1.26 23.96
C THR A 245 9.47 -0.31 25.15
N THR A 246 9.63 0.98 24.87
CA THR A 246 9.51 2.04 25.88
C THR A 246 8.34 2.89 25.45
N THR A 247 7.26 2.78 26.22
CA THR A 247 6.00 3.52 26.04
C THR A 247 6.33 5.01 25.84
N MET A 248 6.04 5.55 24.66
CA MET A 248 6.16 6.99 24.42
C MET A 248 5.14 7.71 25.32
N PRO A 249 5.56 8.70 26.13
CA PRO A 249 4.63 9.48 26.92
C PRO A 249 3.79 10.41 26.02
N SER A 250 2.48 10.46 26.30
CA SER A 250 1.53 11.40 25.72
C SER A 250 1.89 12.85 26.13
N ILE A 251 1.96 13.71 25.12
CA ILE A 251 2.26 15.15 25.03
C ILE A 251 2.12 16.05 26.30
N VAL A 252 3.06 17.00 26.37
CA VAL A 252 3.13 18.33 27.04
C VAL A 252 3.58 18.39 28.51
N ASN A 253 4.81 18.87 28.76
CA ASN A 253 4.97 20.15 29.48
C ASN A 253 6.30 20.87 29.20
N VAL A 254 6.19 22.20 29.18
CA VAL A 254 7.21 23.22 28.97
C VAL A 254 8.12 23.32 30.22
N ALA A 255 9.39 23.66 29.96
CA ALA A 255 10.45 24.03 30.91
C ALA A 255 11.06 22.90 31.76
N GLN A 256 12.30 22.51 31.42
CA GLN A 256 13.48 22.95 32.18
C GLN A 256 14.78 22.43 31.53
N LEU A 257 15.78 23.30 31.61
CA LEU A 257 17.19 23.09 31.27
C LEU A 257 17.74 21.78 31.84
N LEU A 258 18.62 21.12 31.07
CA LEU A 258 20.01 20.83 31.45
C LEU A 258 20.77 20.21 30.25
N THR A 259 21.92 20.79 29.94
CA THR A 259 22.88 20.37 28.90
C THR A 259 23.90 19.36 29.51
N PRO A 260 24.98 18.98 28.80
CA PRO A 260 25.04 17.88 27.85
C PRO A 260 26.07 16.80 28.26
N ARG A 261 26.06 15.61 27.64
CA ARG A 261 27.21 14.68 27.73
C ARG A 261 27.79 14.34 26.36
N LYS A 262 29.01 14.82 26.14
CA LYS A 262 29.94 14.46 25.06
C LYS A 262 30.62 13.13 25.38
N THR A 263 30.85 12.33 24.34
CA THR A 263 32.10 11.58 24.06
C THR A 263 32.13 11.36 22.53
N SER A 264 32.95 12.08 21.76
CA SER A 264 34.29 11.67 21.25
C SER A 264 34.27 10.31 20.53
N GLY A 265 34.76 10.07 19.31
CA GLY A 265 35.65 10.79 18.40
C GLY A 265 36.47 9.74 17.61
N GLY A 266 36.84 10.03 16.34
CA GLY A 266 37.88 9.34 15.54
C GLY A 266 37.38 8.34 14.48
N HIS A 267 37.45 8.61 13.16
CA HIS A 267 38.58 8.44 12.20
C HIS A 267 39.02 6.96 12.00
N ARG A 268 39.24 6.37 10.81
CA ARG A 268 39.65 6.86 9.45
C ARG A 268 39.53 5.72 8.38
N ARG A 269 39.39 6.13 7.10
CA ARG A 269 39.87 5.56 5.78
C ARG A 269 39.36 4.18 5.30
N THR A 270 38.63 4.03 4.18
CA THR A 270 38.87 4.24 2.72
C THR A 270 39.83 3.27 2.00
N SER A 271 39.26 2.44 1.12
CA SER A 271 39.81 1.94 -0.15
C SER A 271 38.61 1.47 -1.01
N SER A 272 38.53 1.57 -2.34
CA SER A 272 39.22 2.35 -3.38
C SER A 272 38.29 2.35 -4.60
N SER A 273 38.18 3.49 -5.27
CA SER A 273 37.09 3.88 -6.17
C SER A 273 37.46 3.92 -7.66
N SER A 274 38.20 2.96 -8.19
CA SER A 274 38.75 3.04 -9.56
C SER A 274 38.16 2.07 -10.60
N GLU A 275 37.47 0.99 -10.23
CA GLU A 275 36.94 0.04 -11.22
C GLU A 275 35.46 0.23 -11.60
N LYS A 276 34.68 0.97 -10.79
CA LYS A 276 33.24 1.17 -11.05
C LYS A 276 32.91 2.32 -12.01
N ARG A 277 33.85 3.24 -12.29
CA ARG A 277 33.59 4.44 -13.10
C ARG A 277 33.84 4.29 -14.61
N LYS A 278 34.53 3.24 -15.07
CA LYS A 278 34.82 3.05 -16.51
C LYS A 278 33.73 2.31 -17.30
N LYS A 279 32.90 1.48 -16.66
CA LYS A 279 31.85 0.69 -17.36
C LYS A 279 30.50 1.42 -17.51
N GLU A 280 30.25 2.47 -16.74
CA GLU A 280 28.95 3.18 -16.74
C GLU A 280 28.87 4.34 -17.75
N GLN A 281 30.03 4.85 -18.20
CA GLN A 281 30.12 5.97 -19.15
C GLN A 281 29.95 5.51 -20.62
N GLU A 282 30.27 4.24 -20.92
CA GLU A 282 30.23 3.66 -22.27
C GLU A 282 28.82 3.20 -22.69
N GLN A 283 27.94 2.83 -21.74
CA GLN A 283 26.54 2.48 -22.03
C GLN A 283 25.62 3.70 -22.19
N ARG A 284 25.97 4.86 -21.62
CA ARG A 284 25.16 6.10 -21.76
C ARG A 284 25.32 6.78 -23.12
N HIS A 285 26.44 6.59 -23.82
CA HIS A 285 26.63 7.16 -25.17
C HIS A 285 25.83 6.40 -26.25
N LYS A 286 25.65 5.09 -26.14
CA LYS A 286 24.90 4.29 -27.14
C LYS A 286 23.38 4.47 -27.10
N ARG A 287 22.79 4.94 -25.99
CA ARG A 287 21.34 5.17 -25.88
C ARG A 287 20.88 6.59 -26.25
N ARG A 288 21.81 7.52 -26.49
CA ARG A 288 21.51 8.91 -26.90
C ARG A 288 21.49 9.14 -28.41
N GLN A 289 21.78 8.14 -29.24
CA GLN A 289 21.89 8.26 -30.70
C GLN A 289 20.71 7.68 -31.52
N SER A 290 19.63 7.22 -30.90
CA SER A 290 18.48 6.64 -31.63
C SER A 290 17.19 7.47 -31.56
N ARG A 291 17.30 8.77 -31.22
CA ARG A 291 16.21 9.75 -31.33
C ARG A 291 16.69 10.95 -32.14
N SER A 292 16.48 10.95 -33.45
CA SER A 292 16.25 12.16 -34.24
C SER A 292 16.03 11.86 -35.73
N SER A 293 14.77 11.70 -36.13
CA SER A 293 14.21 12.12 -37.43
C SER A 293 12.69 11.93 -37.33
N GLY A 294 11.80 12.87 -37.61
CA GLY A 294 11.92 14.30 -37.91
C GLY A 294 10.62 14.98 -37.47
N VAL A 295 10.70 16.29 -37.21
CA VAL A 295 9.54 17.17 -37.05
C VAL A 295 9.03 17.51 -38.45
N ALA A 296 7.72 17.47 -38.66
CA ALA A 296 7.08 18.15 -39.78
C ALA A 296 6.17 19.26 -39.23
N GLU A 297 6.52 20.49 -39.60
CA GLU A 297 5.70 21.68 -39.52
C GLU A 297 4.39 21.45 -40.29
N LYS A 298 3.29 21.24 -39.57
CA LYS A 298 1.89 21.48 -39.96
C LYS A 298 1.02 21.00 -38.78
N ASN A 299 0.12 21.87 -38.31
CA ASN A 299 -0.83 21.71 -37.18
C ASN A 299 -0.47 22.47 -35.88
N ILE A 300 0.28 23.57 -36.00
CA ILE A 300 0.13 24.71 -35.09
C ILE A 300 -0.72 25.74 -35.84
N LEU A 301 -1.86 26.12 -35.26
CA LEU A 301 -2.58 27.34 -35.58
C LEU A 301 -2.93 28.00 -34.25
N PHE A 302 -2.49 29.25 -34.09
CA PHE A 302 -2.73 30.11 -32.96
C PHE A 302 -3.44 31.38 -33.45
N MET A 303 -4.44 31.78 -32.64
CA MET A 303 -5.04 33.11 -32.46
C MET A 303 -5.96 33.60 -33.61
N ASP A 304 -7.07 34.30 -33.35
CA ASP A 304 -7.19 35.41 -32.40
C ASP A 304 -8.61 35.68 -31.87
N GLU A 305 -8.68 36.48 -30.81
CA GLU A 305 -9.88 37.11 -30.23
C GLU A 305 -10.44 38.23 -31.13
N GLY A 306 -11.76 38.47 -31.09
CA GLY A 306 -12.32 39.75 -31.53
C GLY A 306 -13.80 39.78 -31.97
N GLU A 307 -14.63 40.40 -31.12
CA GLU A 307 -15.79 41.27 -31.41
C GLU A 307 -17.22 40.74 -31.71
N GLY A 308 -18.18 41.34 -30.98
CA GLY A 308 -19.54 41.68 -31.46
C GLY A 308 -20.70 40.83 -30.91
N GLU A 309 -21.36 41.23 -29.80
CA GLU A 309 -22.58 42.08 -29.71
C GLU A 309 -23.96 41.37 -29.83
N THR A 310 -24.78 41.55 -28.76
CA THR A 310 -26.28 41.73 -28.72
C THR A 310 -27.21 40.55 -29.07
N ALA A 311 -28.45 40.37 -28.61
CA ALA A 311 -29.34 40.93 -27.57
C ALA A 311 -30.54 39.95 -27.38
N ASP A 312 -31.32 40.13 -26.30
CA ASP A 312 -32.75 39.81 -26.07
C ASP A 312 -33.36 38.41 -26.37
N GLU A 313 -33.80 37.70 -25.32
CA GLU A 313 -35.22 37.45 -24.95
C GLU A 313 -35.32 36.69 -23.61
#